data_AF-A0A919PPY3-F1
#
_entry.id   AF-A0A919PPY3-F1
#
_cell.length_a   1.000
_cell.length_b   1.000
_cell.length_c   1.000
_cell.angle_alpha   90.00
_cell.angle_beta   90.00
_cell.angle_gamma   90.00
#
_symmetry.space_group_name_H-M   'P 1'
#
loop_
_entity.id
_entity.type
_entity.pdbx_description
1 polymer ?
#
loop_
_entity_poly.entity_id
_entity_poly.type
_entity_poly.pdbx_seq_one_letter_code
_entity_poly.pdbx_strand_id
1 'polypeptide(L)'
;MTVPVTDLPDPRDLWAEPALLAALTAGRPSSSLPGYDVTADGLRMRDIGNGWWGLLPVTGGRAVLYGLDLDNSEIEMCREPVDLLAGGPAWLPWSWLQALLAGAEPVGFVYWWDGAGWSRAPYPAELREDGCQFLLADSERALAEAAEQLTTDPAGGRQLLARLRDAARDRAADLALFTAVEQARTATREPAIDPDTALAAAGRAGLAPGSTWPEHPAGDGEPAGRTVPFSGPDQQAGLVERVMRDAPEQPRPATGGDALRDLAAQLRTDGVDVLTVQWGPHYRTAFRTESGQQVTGPLADLVTALREADAAPDSGRWLYLRIDATGPDAVVQRAYDHAPSWWQPPYPTVSLALLREETAARTERWRPLWTALLDESLAVTGVPPHLCRVAPASPSAARQG
;
A
#
# COMPACT_ATOMS: atom_id res chain seq x y z
N MET A 1 11.29 2.12 -14.92
CA MET A 1 12.32 1.05 -14.81
C MET A 1 11.75 0.02 -13.86
N THR A 2 11.74 -1.26 -14.23
CA THR A 2 11.16 -2.35 -13.44
C THR A 2 12.24 -3.09 -12.66
N VAL A 3 11.86 -3.83 -11.62
CA VAL A 3 12.78 -4.65 -10.82
C VAL A 3 12.55 -6.13 -11.16
N PRO A 4 13.55 -6.87 -11.67
CA PRO A 4 13.43 -8.31 -11.90
C PRO A 4 13.37 -9.07 -10.57
N VAL A 5 12.65 -10.19 -10.56
CA VAL A 5 12.42 -11.04 -9.38
C VAL A 5 12.76 -12.47 -9.75
N THR A 6 13.71 -13.08 -9.03
CA THR A 6 14.28 -14.40 -9.38
C THR A 6 13.70 -15.56 -8.58
N ASP A 7 13.06 -15.26 -7.45
CA ASP A 7 12.74 -16.28 -6.44
C ASP A 7 11.28 -16.73 -6.52
N LEU A 8 10.53 -16.28 -7.53
CA LEU A 8 9.16 -16.71 -7.80
C LEU A 8 9.14 -17.82 -8.87
N PRO A 9 8.39 -18.91 -8.66
CA PRO A 9 8.28 -20.00 -9.62
C PRO A 9 7.40 -19.61 -10.83
N ASP A 10 7.35 -20.46 -11.86
CA ASP A 10 6.51 -20.22 -13.04
C ASP A 10 5.05 -19.99 -12.63
N PRO A 11 4.31 -19.04 -13.25
CA PRO A 11 2.91 -18.81 -12.93
C PRO A 11 2.04 -20.08 -12.96
N ARG A 12 2.35 -21.05 -13.83
CA ARG A 12 1.59 -22.31 -13.89
C ARG A 12 1.84 -23.21 -12.69
N ASP A 13 3.05 -23.17 -12.13
CA ASP A 13 3.37 -23.87 -10.89
C ASP A 13 2.65 -23.22 -9.71
N LEU A 14 2.63 -21.88 -9.64
CA LEU A 14 1.85 -21.13 -8.64
C LEU A 14 0.33 -21.38 -8.76
N TRP A 15 -0.17 -21.62 -9.97
CA TRP A 15 -1.59 -21.86 -10.24
C TRP A 15 -2.05 -23.26 -9.81
N ALA A 16 -1.22 -24.28 -10.04
CA ALA A 16 -1.66 -25.67 -10.08
C ALA A 16 -2.31 -26.18 -8.79
N GLU A 17 -1.62 -26.09 -7.65
CA GLU A 17 -2.15 -26.60 -6.37
C GLU A 17 -3.34 -25.77 -5.86
N PRO A 18 -3.29 -24.41 -5.84
CA PRO A 18 -4.42 -23.58 -5.44
C PRO A 18 -5.67 -23.76 -6.32
N ALA A 19 -5.51 -23.90 -7.63
CA ALA A 19 -6.64 -24.16 -8.53
C ALA A 19 -7.27 -25.54 -8.28
N LEU A 20 -6.48 -26.54 -7.89
CA LEU A 20 -7.00 -27.85 -7.50
C LEU A 20 -7.76 -27.77 -6.17
N LEU A 21 -7.25 -27.00 -5.20
CA LEU A 21 -7.97 -26.70 -3.95
C LEU A 21 -9.30 -26.00 -4.21
N ALA A 22 -9.34 -25.06 -5.15
CA ALA A 22 -10.57 -24.39 -5.57
C ALA A 22 -11.58 -25.41 -6.15
N ALA A 23 -11.11 -26.36 -6.97
CA ALA A 23 -11.95 -27.42 -7.51
C ALA A 23 -12.51 -28.35 -6.43
N LEU A 24 -11.68 -28.77 -5.47
CA LEU A 24 -12.10 -29.57 -4.31
C LEU A 24 -13.12 -28.81 -3.45
N THR A 25 -12.91 -27.51 -3.25
CA THR A 25 -13.81 -26.64 -2.48
C THR A 25 -15.14 -26.44 -3.20
N ALA A 26 -15.15 -26.30 -4.53
CA ALA A 26 -16.37 -26.20 -5.31
C ALA A 26 -17.23 -27.47 -5.21
N GLY A 27 -16.60 -28.65 -5.19
CA GLY A 27 -17.27 -29.92 -4.91
C GLY A 27 -17.78 -30.07 -3.47
N ARG A 28 -17.44 -29.14 -2.56
CA ARG A 28 -17.76 -29.17 -1.13
C ARG A 28 -18.15 -27.77 -0.60
N PRO A 29 -19.31 -27.21 -0.99
CA PRO A 29 -19.66 -25.79 -0.75
C PRO A 29 -19.80 -25.35 0.72
N SER A 30 -19.72 -26.25 1.70
CA SER A 30 -19.71 -25.94 3.15
C SER A 30 -18.43 -26.37 3.86
N SER A 31 -17.33 -26.47 3.10
CA SER A 31 -16.00 -26.86 3.57
C SER A 31 -15.36 -25.81 4.49
N SER A 32 -14.65 -26.28 5.51
CA SER A 32 -13.72 -25.52 6.34
C SER A 32 -12.32 -25.32 5.71
N LEU A 33 -12.08 -25.87 4.50
CA LEU A 33 -10.79 -25.74 3.82
C LEU A 33 -10.44 -24.27 3.52
N PRO A 34 -9.13 -23.93 3.47
CA PRO A 34 -8.67 -22.64 2.95
C PRO A 34 -9.30 -22.40 1.59
N GLY A 35 -10.10 -21.34 1.48
CA GLY A 35 -10.90 -21.09 0.30
C GLY A 35 -10.02 -20.56 -0.83
N TYR A 36 -10.07 -21.22 -1.98
CA TYR A 36 -9.64 -20.63 -3.24
C TYR A 36 -10.82 -20.60 -4.18
N ASP A 37 -10.92 -19.54 -4.96
CA ASP A 37 -11.91 -19.39 -6.00
C ASP A 37 -11.21 -19.20 -7.35
N VAL A 38 -11.72 -19.88 -8.38
CA VAL A 38 -11.32 -19.64 -9.76
C VAL A 38 -12.50 -19.03 -10.50
N THR A 39 -12.32 -17.80 -10.95
CA THR A 39 -13.30 -17.03 -11.72
C THR A 39 -12.77 -16.76 -13.13
N ALA A 40 -13.53 -16.01 -13.93
CA ALA A 40 -13.03 -15.51 -15.21
C ALA A 40 -11.83 -14.55 -15.04
N ASP A 41 -11.67 -13.96 -13.85
CA ASP A 41 -10.60 -13.04 -13.49
C ASP A 41 -9.43 -13.74 -12.79
N GLY A 42 -9.27 -15.04 -13.02
CA GLY A 42 -8.16 -15.84 -12.51
C GLY A 42 -8.45 -16.54 -11.18
N LEU A 43 -7.38 -16.80 -10.44
CA LEU A 43 -7.37 -17.51 -9.17
C LEU A 43 -7.29 -16.49 -8.04
N ARG A 44 -8.07 -16.68 -6.97
CA ARG A 44 -8.08 -15.82 -5.79
C ARG A 44 -8.12 -16.68 -4.52
N MET A 45 -7.16 -16.46 -3.61
CA MET A 45 -7.22 -16.99 -2.24
C MET A 45 -8.24 -16.19 -1.43
N ARG A 46 -9.23 -16.82 -0.80
CA ARG A 46 -10.15 -16.09 0.09
C ARG A 46 -9.37 -15.50 1.26
N ASP A 47 -9.69 -14.26 1.61
CA ASP A 47 -9.12 -13.63 2.81
C ASP A 47 -9.65 -14.35 4.05
N ILE A 48 -8.73 -14.93 4.82
CA ILE A 48 -9.00 -15.64 6.08
C ILE A 48 -8.46 -14.89 7.29
N GLY A 49 -8.11 -13.60 7.14
CA GLY A 49 -7.77 -12.68 8.23
C GLY A 49 -6.30 -12.27 8.32
N ASN A 50 -5.40 -12.90 7.55
CA ASN A 50 -3.98 -12.51 7.49
C ASN A 50 -3.52 -12.07 6.09
N GLY A 51 -4.47 -11.68 5.25
CA GLY A 51 -4.19 -11.29 3.88
C GLY A 51 -4.56 -12.37 2.86
N TRP A 52 -4.18 -12.08 1.63
CA TRP A 52 -4.80 -12.66 0.46
C TRP A 52 -3.93 -12.47 -0.78
N TRP A 53 -3.98 -13.39 -1.73
CA TRP A 53 -3.37 -13.19 -3.05
C TRP A 53 -4.27 -13.69 -4.17
N GLY A 54 -3.93 -13.29 -5.39
CA GLY A 54 -4.52 -13.81 -6.61
C GLY A 54 -3.50 -13.87 -7.74
N LEU A 55 -3.80 -14.72 -8.71
CA LEU A 55 -3.01 -14.87 -9.92
C LEU A 55 -3.94 -14.76 -11.11
N LEU A 56 -3.66 -13.78 -11.96
CA LEU A 56 -4.38 -13.50 -13.18
C LEU A 56 -3.53 -13.94 -14.38
N PRO A 57 -3.82 -15.07 -15.03
CA PRO A 57 -3.23 -15.41 -16.30
C PRO A 57 -3.62 -14.35 -17.34
N VAL A 58 -2.67 -13.92 -18.16
CA VAL A 58 -2.87 -12.89 -19.19
C VAL A 58 -2.46 -13.44 -20.55
N THR A 59 -3.21 -13.08 -21.59
CA THR A 59 -2.97 -13.54 -22.96
C THR A 59 -1.51 -13.41 -23.38
N GLY A 60 -1.01 -14.48 -24.01
CA GLY A 60 0.36 -14.57 -24.52
C GLY A 60 1.34 -15.22 -23.54
N GLY A 61 0.87 -16.09 -22.66
CA GLY A 61 1.72 -16.80 -21.68
C GLY A 61 2.24 -15.88 -20.57
N ARG A 62 1.48 -14.84 -20.24
CA ARG A 62 1.83 -13.83 -19.24
C ARG A 62 0.99 -14.04 -17.98
N ALA A 63 1.36 -13.40 -16.89
CA ALA A 63 0.55 -13.43 -15.69
C ALA A 63 0.76 -12.19 -14.83
N VAL A 64 -0.18 -11.92 -13.93
CA VAL A 64 -0.05 -10.94 -12.86
C VAL A 64 -0.34 -11.63 -11.54
N LEU A 65 0.60 -11.54 -10.61
CA LEU A 65 0.45 -11.97 -9.22
C LEU A 65 0.25 -10.72 -8.37
N TYR A 66 -0.76 -10.73 -7.50
CA TYR A 66 -1.13 -9.57 -6.71
C TYR A 66 -1.70 -10.01 -5.37
N GLY A 67 -1.63 -9.16 -4.37
CA GLY A 67 -2.12 -9.49 -3.04
C GLY A 67 -1.67 -8.56 -1.95
N LEU A 68 -1.92 -8.96 -0.71
CA LEU A 68 -1.54 -8.29 0.51
C LEU A 68 -1.28 -9.33 1.59
N ASP A 69 -0.19 -9.16 2.33
CA ASP A 69 0.03 -9.80 3.63
C ASP A 69 -0.06 -8.70 4.69
N LEU A 70 -1.02 -8.79 5.61
CA LEU A 70 -1.27 -7.72 6.59
C LEU A 70 -0.17 -7.63 7.65
N ASP A 71 0.49 -8.74 7.96
CA ASP A 71 1.51 -8.82 9.01
C ASP A 71 2.89 -8.42 8.48
N ASN A 72 3.17 -8.71 7.21
CA ASN A 72 4.51 -8.56 6.63
C ASN A 72 4.63 -7.44 5.58
N SER A 73 3.53 -6.88 5.07
CA SER A 73 3.60 -5.80 4.07
C SER A 73 3.94 -4.44 4.70
N GLU A 74 5.12 -3.92 4.38
CA GLU A 74 5.52 -2.56 4.75
C GLU A 74 4.89 -1.48 3.84
N ILE A 75 4.20 -1.89 2.77
CA ILE A 75 3.59 -0.98 1.77
C ILE A 75 2.47 -0.15 2.40
N GLU A 76 1.59 -0.79 3.17
CA GLU A 76 0.52 -0.11 3.90
C GLU A 76 1.06 0.84 4.97
N MET A 77 2.23 0.52 5.52
CA MET A 77 2.93 1.33 6.54
C MET A 77 3.80 2.43 5.94
N CYS A 78 3.93 2.50 4.62
CA CYS A 78 4.68 3.56 3.96
C CYS A 78 4.04 4.92 4.24
N ARG A 79 4.88 5.91 4.52
CA ARG A 79 4.42 7.29 4.77
C ARG A 79 3.84 7.97 3.53
N GLU A 80 4.14 7.45 2.35
CA GLU A 80 3.77 8.04 1.07
C GLU A 80 3.16 6.97 0.19
N PRO A 81 2.24 7.34 -0.73
CA PRO A 81 1.66 6.40 -1.68
C PRO A 81 2.75 5.76 -2.56
N VAL A 82 2.70 4.44 -2.69
CA VAL A 82 3.61 3.65 -3.53
C VAL A 82 2.89 3.26 -4.82
N ASP A 83 3.49 3.58 -5.96
CA ASP A 83 2.94 3.18 -7.26
C ASP A 83 3.36 1.74 -7.60
N LEU A 84 2.50 0.78 -7.25
CA LEU A 84 2.71 -0.65 -7.52
C LEU A 84 2.77 -1.02 -9.02
N LEU A 85 2.40 -0.09 -9.90
CA LEU A 85 2.41 -0.30 -11.36
C LEU A 85 3.47 0.56 -12.07
N ALA A 86 4.34 1.24 -11.33
CA ALA A 86 5.32 2.15 -11.91
C ALA A 86 6.22 1.44 -12.92
N GLY A 87 6.19 1.91 -14.17
CA GLY A 87 6.95 1.35 -15.28
C GLY A 87 6.47 -0.01 -15.77
N GLY A 88 5.25 -0.42 -15.41
CA GLY A 88 4.62 -1.64 -15.92
C GLY A 88 4.56 -1.67 -17.45
N PRO A 89 4.61 -2.86 -18.07
CA PRO A 89 4.58 -2.98 -19.52
C PRO A 89 3.19 -2.67 -20.11
N ALA A 90 3.15 -2.29 -21.39
CA ALA A 90 1.91 -1.91 -22.07
C ALA A 90 0.85 -3.02 -22.09
N TRP A 91 1.29 -4.28 -22.09
CA TRP A 91 0.39 -5.44 -22.11
C TRP A 91 -0.34 -5.70 -20.81
N LEU A 92 0.05 -5.07 -19.68
CA LEU A 92 -0.66 -5.26 -18.42
C LEU A 92 -2.16 -4.93 -18.61
N PRO A 93 -3.07 -5.66 -17.95
CA PRO A 93 -4.49 -5.35 -17.98
C PRO A 93 -4.77 -4.12 -17.11
N TRP A 94 -4.31 -2.95 -17.57
CA TRP A 94 -4.25 -1.71 -16.78
C TRP A 94 -5.58 -1.26 -16.20
N SER A 95 -6.67 -1.31 -16.98
CA SER A 95 -8.00 -0.92 -16.50
C SER A 95 -8.47 -1.84 -15.37
N TRP A 96 -8.20 -3.13 -15.48
CA TRP A 96 -8.52 -4.11 -14.45
C TRP A 96 -7.66 -3.88 -13.19
N LEU A 97 -6.35 -3.67 -13.35
CA LEU A 97 -5.45 -3.40 -12.22
C LEU A 97 -5.79 -2.09 -11.50
N GLN A 98 -6.20 -1.06 -12.22
CA GLN A 98 -6.67 0.18 -11.58
C GLN A 98 -7.95 -0.03 -10.79
N ALA A 99 -8.91 -0.78 -11.34
CA ALA A 99 -10.13 -1.12 -10.63
C ALA A 99 -9.85 -1.96 -9.38
N LEU A 100 -8.89 -2.89 -9.46
CA LEU A 100 -8.41 -3.68 -8.33
C LEU A 100 -7.80 -2.79 -7.24
N LEU A 101 -6.85 -1.93 -7.59
CA LEU A 101 -6.16 -1.06 -6.64
C LEU A 101 -7.08 -0.01 -6.00
N ALA A 102 -8.08 0.46 -6.75
CA ALA A 102 -9.11 1.39 -6.24
C ALA A 102 -10.23 0.67 -5.46
N GLY A 103 -10.18 -0.66 -5.36
CA GLY A 103 -11.13 -1.47 -4.63
C GLY A 103 -11.08 -1.24 -3.11
N ALA A 104 -12.01 -1.87 -2.40
CA ALA A 104 -12.08 -1.78 -0.94
C ALA A 104 -11.00 -2.62 -0.23
N GLU A 105 -10.50 -3.67 -0.89
CA GLU A 105 -9.41 -4.51 -0.37
C GLU A 105 -8.06 -3.90 -0.75
N PRO A 106 -7.20 -3.56 0.23
CA PRO A 106 -5.88 -3.03 -0.08
C PRO A 106 -5.01 -4.08 -0.77
N VAL A 107 -4.08 -3.61 -1.60
CA VAL A 107 -3.10 -4.43 -2.32
C VAL A 107 -1.72 -3.99 -1.90
N GLY A 108 -0.95 -4.91 -1.32
CA GLY A 108 0.43 -4.68 -0.90
C GLY A 108 1.43 -4.89 -2.03
N PHE A 109 1.16 -5.76 -2.99
CA PHE A 109 2.13 -6.06 -4.05
C PHE A 109 1.48 -6.37 -5.40
N VAL A 110 2.22 -6.08 -6.47
CA VAL A 110 1.91 -6.49 -7.85
C VAL A 110 3.19 -6.91 -8.57
N TYR A 111 3.19 -8.13 -9.08
CA TYR A 111 4.24 -8.73 -9.88
C TYR A 111 3.68 -9.14 -11.24
N TRP A 112 4.48 -9.06 -12.28
CA TRP A 112 4.09 -9.45 -13.63
C TRP A 112 5.12 -10.37 -14.27
N TRP A 113 4.63 -11.41 -14.93
CA TRP A 113 5.39 -12.38 -15.69
C TRP A 113 5.24 -12.09 -17.17
N ASP A 114 6.35 -11.92 -17.88
CA ASP A 114 6.36 -11.57 -19.30
C ASP A 114 6.47 -12.78 -20.25
N GLY A 115 6.56 -13.99 -19.71
CA GLY A 115 6.84 -15.23 -20.43
C GLY A 115 8.20 -15.83 -20.11
N ALA A 116 9.12 -15.07 -19.51
CA ALA A 116 10.47 -15.51 -19.19
C ALA A 116 10.89 -15.23 -17.74
N GLY A 117 10.38 -14.16 -17.14
CA GLY A 117 10.74 -13.78 -15.77
C GLY A 117 9.68 -12.95 -15.07
N TRP A 118 9.71 -12.96 -13.74
CA TRP A 118 8.91 -12.06 -12.92
C TRP A 118 9.58 -10.69 -12.82
N SER A 119 8.75 -9.65 -12.76
CA SER A 119 9.16 -8.28 -12.51
C SER A 119 8.11 -7.56 -11.68
N ARG A 120 8.51 -6.48 -11.02
CA ARG A 120 7.60 -5.58 -10.29
C ARG A 120 8.02 -4.13 -10.41
N ALA A 121 7.19 -3.23 -9.87
CA ALA A 121 7.52 -1.83 -9.75
C ALA A 121 8.69 -1.63 -8.77
N PRO A 122 9.51 -0.59 -8.97
CA PRO A 122 10.57 -0.22 -8.03
C PRO A 122 9.96 0.39 -6.76
N TYR A 123 10.25 -0.22 -5.62
CA TYR A 123 9.80 0.26 -4.31
C TYR A 123 10.77 1.26 -3.69
N PRO A 124 10.32 2.13 -2.77
CA PRO A 124 11.20 2.96 -1.96
C PRO A 124 12.31 2.15 -1.28
N ALA A 125 13.51 2.72 -1.13
CA ALA A 125 14.67 2.00 -0.62
C ALA A 125 14.53 1.56 0.85
N GLU A 126 13.65 2.20 1.60
CA GLU A 126 13.36 1.85 3.00
C GLU A 126 12.47 0.62 3.12
N LEU A 127 11.75 0.27 2.05
CA LEU A 127 10.83 -0.84 2.01
C LEU A 127 11.59 -2.13 1.76
N ARG A 128 11.59 -3.01 2.76
CA ARG A 128 12.35 -4.26 2.75
C ARG A 128 11.49 -5.45 2.36
N GLU A 129 10.24 -5.45 2.80
CA GLU A 129 9.31 -6.56 2.64
C GLU A 129 7.94 -6.09 2.15
N ASP A 130 7.39 -6.77 1.15
CA ASP A 130 6.02 -6.54 0.66
C ASP A 130 5.07 -7.69 1.00
N GLY A 131 5.59 -8.75 1.64
CA GLY A 131 4.85 -9.86 2.19
C GLY A 131 4.55 -10.98 1.19
N CYS A 132 4.91 -10.81 -0.09
CA CYS A 132 4.60 -11.80 -1.12
C CYS A 132 5.20 -13.18 -0.80
N GLN A 133 6.44 -13.23 -0.31
CA GLN A 133 7.12 -14.51 -0.05
C GLN A 133 6.49 -15.28 1.11
N PHE A 134 6.14 -14.58 2.20
CA PHE A 134 5.51 -15.19 3.37
C PHE A 134 4.15 -15.78 3.02
N LEU A 135 3.34 -15.02 2.30
CA LEU A 135 2.01 -15.43 1.88
C LEU A 135 2.02 -16.64 0.94
N LEU A 136 2.99 -16.71 0.01
CA LEU A 136 3.14 -17.86 -0.88
C LEU A 136 3.66 -19.10 -0.13
N ALA A 137 4.59 -18.94 0.81
CA ALA A 137 5.13 -20.06 1.59
C ALA A 137 4.05 -20.77 2.44
N ASP A 138 3.08 -20.03 2.97
CA ASP A 138 1.95 -20.61 3.67
C ASP A 138 0.99 -21.33 2.71
N SER A 139 0.80 -20.78 1.51
CA SER A 139 -0.07 -21.36 0.47
C SER A 139 0.42 -22.73 -0.02
N GLU A 140 1.74 -22.97 -0.05
CA GLU A 140 2.34 -24.27 -0.42
C GLU A 140 1.93 -25.43 0.50
N ARG A 141 1.46 -25.14 1.72
CA ARG A 141 1.03 -26.15 2.70
C ARG A 141 -0.46 -26.48 2.58
N ALA A 142 -1.26 -25.62 1.98
CA ALA A 142 -2.71 -25.73 2.00
C ALA A 142 -3.24 -27.04 1.37
N LEU A 143 -2.61 -27.52 0.28
CA LEU A 143 -3.03 -28.78 -0.36
C LEU A 143 -2.65 -29.99 0.50
N ALA A 144 -1.51 -29.95 1.18
CA ALA A 144 -1.10 -31.00 2.10
C ALA A 144 -2.05 -31.08 3.30
N GLU A 145 -2.39 -29.94 3.90
CA GLU A 145 -3.37 -29.86 4.99
C GLU A 145 -4.75 -30.36 4.56
N ALA A 146 -5.20 -30.00 3.34
CA ALA A 146 -6.46 -30.50 2.80
C ALA A 146 -6.46 -32.03 2.63
N ALA A 147 -5.37 -32.60 2.12
CA ALA A 147 -5.22 -34.04 1.97
C ALA A 147 -5.21 -34.78 3.33
N GLU A 148 -4.55 -34.21 4.34
CA GLU A 148 -4.53 -34.74 5.71
C GLU A 148 -5.91 -34.68 6.38
N GLN A 149 -6.70 -33.63 6.11
CA GLN A 149 -8.05 -33.52 6.66
C GLN A 149 -9.05 -34.52 6.08
N LEU A 150 -8.79 -35.03 4.87
CA LEU A 150 -9.70 -35.97 4.20
C LEU A 150 -9.62 -37.38 4.81
N THR A 151 -8.45 -37.80 5.30
CA THR A 151 -8.22 -39.17 5.75
C THR A 151 -7.51 -39.26 7.09
N THR A 152 -7.93 -40.21 7.91
CA THR A 152 -7.30 -40.51 9.20
C THR A 152 -6.07 -41.41 9.07
N ASP A 153 -5.79 -41.95 7.87
CA ASP A 153 -4.58 -42.76 7.59
C ASP A 153 -3.46 -41.88 7.02
N PRO A 154 -2.36 -41.64 7.76
CA PRO A 154 -1.24 -40.82 7.28
C PRO A 154 -0.57 -41.35 6.00
N ALA A 155 -0.57 -42.68 5.78
CA ALA A 155 0.04 -43.24 4.57
C ALA A 155 -0.85 -42.98 3.34
N GLY A 156 -2.15 -43.22 3.48
CA GLY A 156 -3.16 -42.85 2.48
C GLY A 156 -3.15 -41.36 2.15
N GLY A 157 -3.05 -40.49 3.16
CA GLY A 157 -2.98 -39.03 2.98
C GLY A 157 -1.80 -38.60 2.11
N ARG A 158 -0.59 -39.14 2.37
CA ARG A 158 0.60 -38.86 1.55
C ARG A 158 0.47 -39.36 0.11
N GLN A 159 -0.12 -40.53 -0.10
CA GLN A 159 -0.35 -41.07 -1.45
C GLN A 159 -1.37 -40.22 -2.22
N LEU A 160 -2.45 -39.80 -1.55
CA LEU A 160 -3.46 -38.91 -2.13
C LEU A 160 -2.84 -37.56 -2.51
N LEU A 161 -2.06 -36.96 -1.60
CA LEU A 161 -1.36 -35.70 -1.86
C LEU A 161 -0.44 -35.79 -3.09
N ALA A 162 0.37 -36.86 -3.19
CA ALA A 162 1.23 -37.07 -4.34
C ALA A 162 0.42 -37.14 -5.65
N ARG A 163 -0.67 -37.91 -5.65
CA ARG A 163 -1.57 -38.04 -6.81
C ARG A 163 -2.24 -36.71 -7.18
N LEU A 164 -2.66 -35.92 -6.20
CA LEU A 164 -3.25 -34.59 -6.42
C LEU A 164 -2.23 -33.64 -7.06
N ARG A 165 -1.00 -33.61 -6.56
CA ARG A 165 0.10 -32.80 -7.12
C ARG A 165 0.45 -33.17 -8.55
N ASP A 166 0.55 -34.47 -8.83
CA ASP A 166 0.85 -34.96 -10.17
C ASP A 166 -0.29 -34.60 -11.14
N ALA A 167 -1.55 -34.79 -10.73
CA ALA A 167 -2.70 -34.42 -11.55
C ALA A 167 -2.80 -32.91 -11.81
N ALA A 168 -2.46 -32.06 -10.84
CA ALA A 168 -2.44 -30.62 -11.03
C ALA A 168 -1.33 -30.20 -12.01
N ARG A 169 -0.10 -30.70 -11.80
CA ARG A 169 1.06 -30.41 -12.65
C ARG A 169 0.84 -30.84 -14.10
N ASP A 170 0.32 -32.05 -14.28
CA ASP A 170 0.13 -32.65 -15.60
C ASP A 170 -1.18 -32.21 -16.28
N ARG A 171 -2.00 -31.40 -15.60
CA ARG A 171 -3.35 -31.00 -16.04
C ARG A 171 -4.22 -32.21 -16.40
N ALA A 172 -4.20 -33.18 -15.48
CA ALA A 172 -4.88 -34.46 -15.58
C ALA A 172 -5.94 -34.64 -14.48
N ALA A 173 -6.53 -33.55 -13.98
CA ALA A 173 -7.63 -33.62 -13.02
C ALA A 173 -8.91 -34.12 -13.70
N ASP A 174 -9.23 -35.39 -13.51
CA ASP A 174 -10.38 -36.06 -14.13
C ASP A 174 -11.39 -36.58 -13.09
N LEU A 175 -12.48 -37.19 -13.58
CA LEU A 175 -13.51 -37.74 -12.69
C LEU A 175 -12.97 -38.85 -11.78
N ALA A 176 -11.99 -39.64 -12.27
CA ALA A 176 -11.40 -40.73 -11.51
C ALA A 176 -10.53 -40.23 -10.35
N LEU A 177 -9.88 -39.07 -10.50
CA LEU A 177 -9.20 -38.38 -9.41
C LEU A 177 -10.21 -38.00 -8.32
N PHE A 178 -11.24 -37.23 -8.65
CA PHE A 178 -12.18 -36.73 -7.63
C PHE A 178 -13.01 -37.85 -6.98
N THR A 179 -13.33 -38.91 -7.73
CA THR A 179 -13.95 -40.11 -7.17
C THR A 179 -13.02 -40.80 -6.16
N ALA A 180 -11.72 -40.89 -6.45
CA ALA A 180 -10.76 -41.47 -5.53
C ALA A 180 -10.53 -40.60 -4.28
N VAL A 181 -10.61 -39.27 -4.41
CA VAL A 181 -10.59 -38.35 -3.27
C VAL A 181 -11.77 -38.64 -2.33
N GLU A 182 -12.99 -38.74 -2.86
CA GLU A 182 -14.18 -39.06 -2.05
C GLU A 182 -14.11 -40.47 -1.45
N GLN A 183 -13.56 -41.46 -2.16
CA GLN A 183 -13.36 -42.82 -1.63
C GLN A 183 -12.30 -42.87 -0.51
N ALA A 184 -11.25 -42.05 -0.59
CA ALA A 184 -10.22 -41.96 0.43
C ALA A 184 -10.71 -41.23 1.70
N ARG A 185 -11.85 -40.55 1.62
CA ARG A 185 -12.42 -39.78 2.72
C ARG A 185 -12.89 -40.71 3.84
N THR A 186 -12.23 -40.62 4.99
CA THR A 186 -12.67 -41.30 6.23
C THR A 186 -13.19 -40.32 7.28
N ALA A 187 -12.92 -39.02 7.11
CA ALA A 187 -13.46 -37.97 7.96
C ALA A 187 -14.96 -37.73 7.67
N THR A 188 -15.82 -38.15 8.59
CA THR A 188 -17.30 -38.09 8.42
C THR A 188 -17.93 -36.76 8.83
N ARG A 189 -17.16 -35.85 9.44
CA ARG A 189 -17.65 -34.54 9.90
C ARG A 189 -17.79 -33.51 8.79
N GLU A 190 -17.15 -33.74 7.65
CA GLU A 190 -17.19 -32.84 6.49
C GLU A 190 -18.23 -33.34 5.47
N PRO A 191 -18.87 -32.43 4.70
CA PRO A 191 -19.74 -32.82 3.60
C PRO A 191 -19.00 -33.68 2.57
N ALA A 192 -19.72 -34.59 1.93
CA ALA A 192 -19.19 -35.36 0.81
C ALA A 192 -18.75 -34.43 -0.33
N ILE A 193 -17.70 -34.81 -1.05
CA ILE A 193 -17.26 -34.13 -2.26
C ILE A 193 -18.11 -34.64 -3.42
N ASP A 194 -18.73 -33.72 -4.16
CA ASP A 194 -19.35 -34.00 -5.46
C ASP A 194 -18.26 -34.02 -6.56
N PRO A 195 -17.91 -35.21 -7.12
CA PRO A 195 -16.84 -35.33 -8.10
C PRO A 195 -17.14 -34.63 -9.43
N ASP A 196 -18.40 -34.56 -9.84
CA ASP A 196 -18.79 -33.92 -11.10
C ASP A 196 -18.66 -32.39 -10.97
N THR A 197 -19.09 -31.84 -9.84
CA THR A 197 -18.93 -30.42 -9.54
C THR A 197 -17.45 -30.03 -9.43
N ALA A 198 -16.62 -30.85 -8.77
CA ALA A 198 -15.18 -30.64 -8.69
C ALA A 198 -14.51 -30.70 -10.07
N LEU A 199 -14.88 -31.68 -10.91
CA LEU A 199 -14.39 -31.77 -12.28
C LEU A 199 -14.78 -30.56 -13.14
N ALA A 200 -16.02 -30.08 -13.02
CA ALA A 200 -16.46 -28.89 -13.73
C ALA A 200 -15.65 -27.65 -13.33
N ALA A 201 -15.30 -27.52 -12.04
CA ALA A 201 -14.43 -26.45 -11.56
C ALA A 201 -12.99 -26.60 -12.06
N ALA A 202 -12.42 -27.81 -12.03
CA ALA A 202 -11.10 -28.10 -12.58
C ALA A 202 -11.01 -27.80 -14.10
N GLY A 203 -12.09 -28.08 -14.84
CA GLY A 203 -12.21 -27.74 -16.26
C GLY A 203 -12.19 -26.22 -16.50
N ARG A 204 -12.89 -25.42 -15.68
CA ARG A 204 -12.81 -23.95 -15.74
C ARG A 204 -11.43 -23.42 -15.39
N ALA A 205 -10.72 -24.11 -14.49
CA ALA A 205 -9.39 -23.73 -14.05
C ALA A 205 -8.26 -24.19 -14.98
N GLY A 206 -8.55 -24.88 -16.08
CA GLY A 206 -7.52 -25.37 -17.00
C GLY A 206 -6.73 -26.57 -16.48
N LEU A 207 -7.24 -27.29 -15.47
CA LEU A 207 -6.60 -28.46 -14.86
C LEU A 207 -7.10 -29.80 -15.41
N ALA A 208 -8.24 -29.81 -16.09
CA ALA A 208 -8.79 -31.03 -16.66
C ALA A 208 -8.16 -31.34 -18.03
N PRO A 209 -8.09 -32.61 -18.45
CA PRO A 209 -7.60 -32.98 -19.78
C PRO A 209 -8.31 -32.21 -20.90
N GLY A 210 -7.53 -31.57 -21.78
CA GLY A 210 -8.05 -30.80 -22.91
C GLY A 210 -8.67 -29.44 -22.57
N SER A 211 -8.70 -29.05 -21.29
CA SER A 211 -9.12 -27.70 -20.89
C SER A 211 -8.01 -26.67 -21.14
N THR A 212 -8.41 -25.40 -21.22
CA THR A 212 -7.51 -24.27 -21.47
C THR A 212 -7.31 -23.46 -20.20
N TRP A 213 -6.11 -22.91 -20.03
CA TRP A 213 -5.82 -21.98 -18.94
C TRP A 213 -6.68 -20.70 -19.12
N PRO A 214 -7.40 -20.23 -18.09
CA PRO A 214 -8.31 -19.09 -18.24
C PRO A 214 -7.51 -17.79 -18.31
N GLU A 215 -7.19 -17.33 -19.52
CA GLU A 215 -6.44 -16.11 -19.77
C GLU A 215 -7.37 -14.89 -19.83
N HIS A 216 -7.00 -13.84 -19.09
CA HIS A 216 -7.54 -12.50 -19.23
C HIS A 216 -6.89 -11.79 -20.44
N PRO A 217 -7.63 -10.97 -21.20
CA PRO A 217 -7.06 -10.17 -22.27
C PRO A 217 -5.89 -9.29 -21.80
N ALA A 218 -4.84 -9.19 -22.62
CA ALA A 218 -3.80 -8.18 -22.42
C ALA A 218 -4.39 -6.77 -22.61
N GLY A 219 -3.80 -5.78 -21.95
CA GLY A 219 -4.15 -4.38 -22.14
C GLY A 219 -3.41 -3.72 -23.31
N ASP A 220 -3.78 -2.46 -23.57
CA ASP A 220 -3.33 -1.66 -24.71
C ASP A 220 -2.40 -0.48 -24.31
N GLY A 221 -1.85 -0.52 -23.10
CA GLY A 221 -1.01 0.55 -22.54
C GLY A 221 -1.57 1.20 -21.29
N GLU A 222 -0.71 1.94 -20.60
CA GLU A 222 -1.09 2.72 -19.41
C GLU A 222 -2.11 3.80 -19.79
N PRO A 223 -3.29 3.85 -19.14
CA PRO A 223 -4.28 4.88 -19.38
C PRO A 223 -3.74 6.29 -19.08
N ALA A 224 -4.03 7.23 -19.98
CA ALA A 224 -3.71 8.62 -19.77
C ALA A 224 -4.43 9.16 -18.52
N GLY A 225 -3.68 9.84 -17.65
CA GLY A 225 -4.24 10.39 -16.42
C GLY A 225 -4.56 9.36 -15.35
N ARG A 226 -3.98 8.16 -15.40
CA ARG A 226 -4.04 7.18 -14.29
C ARG A 226 -3.71 7.87 -12.97
N THR A 227 -4.37 7.42 -11.92
CA THR A 227 -4.09 7.78 -10.54
C THR A 227 -3.65 6.57 -9.72
N VAL A 228 -3.02 6.84 -8.58
CA VAL A 228 -2.54 5.86 -7.61
C VAL A 228 -3.33 6.09 -6.32
N PRO A 229 -4.11 5.10 -5.86
CA PRO A 229 -4.82 5.20 -4.60
C PRO A 229 -3.83 5.24 -3.42
N PHE A 230 -4.30 5.70 -2.27
CA PHE A 230 -3.55 5.63 -1.03
C PHE A 230 -4.37 4.96 0.06
N SER A 231 -3.70 4.20 0.92
CA SER A 231 -4.32 3.31 1.89
C SER A 231 -5.00 4.05 3.05
N GLY A 232 -4.69 5.33 3.24
CA GLY A 232 -5.32 6.13 4.30
C GLY A 232 -4.81 7.56 4.42
N PRO A 233 -5.37 8.33 5.38
CA PRO A 233 -5.02 9.73 5.61
C PRO A 233 -3.54 9.93 5.99
N ASP A 234 -2.89 8.93 6.57
CA ASP A 234 -1.48 9.02 6.94
C ASP A 234 -0.55 9.07 5.72
N GLN A 235 -0.86 8.30 4.66
CA GLN A 235 -0.14 8.38 3.38
C GLN A 235 -0.37 9.73 2.69
N GLN A 236 -1.60 10.26 2.75
CA GLN A 236 -1.90 11.60 2.23
C GLN A 236 -1.13 12.67 3.03
N ALA A 237 -1.06 12.56 4.35
CA ALA A 237 -0.30 13.46 5.21
C ALA A 237 1.20 13.44 4.89
N GLY A 238 1.81 12.25 4.75
CA GLY A 238 3.21 12.15 4.38
C GLY A 238 3.51 12.64 2.96
N LEU A 239 2.60 12.42 2.01
CA LEU A 239 2.69 13.02 0.67
C LEU A 239 2.67 14.55 0.73
N VAL A 240 1.69 15.13 1.44
CA VAL A 240 1.57 16.57 1.62
C VAL A 240 2.84 17.13 2.26
N GLU A 241 3.35 16.51 3.31
CA GLU A 241 4.56 16.95 3.99
C GLU A 241 5.80 16.91 3.08
N ARG A 242 5.95 15.86 2.25
CA ARG A 242 7.03 15.79 1.27
C ARG A 242 6.94 16.93 0.26
N VAL A 243 5.77 17.15 -0.34
CA VAL A 243 5.58 18.22 -1.34
C VAL A 243 5.73 19.60 -0.69
N MET A 244 5.30 19.76 0.57
CA MET A 244 5.56 20.95 1.36
C MET A 244 7.05 21.21 1.55
N ARG A 245 7.91 20.20 1.66
CA ARG A 245 9.36 20.40 1.83
C ARG A 245 10.01 21.04 0.61
N ASP A 246 9.49 20.76 -0.57
CA ASP A 246 9.98 21.31 -1.85
C ASP A 246 9.24 22.60 -2.27
N ALA A 247 8.21 23.00 -1.52
CA ALA A 247 7.38 24.15 -1.86
C ALA A 247 8.11 25.47 -1.61
N PRO A 248 7.99 26.47 -2.51
CA PRO A 248 8.54 27.79 -2.27
C PRO A 248 7.72 28.56 -1.23
N GLU A 249 8.42 29.33 -0.39
CA GLU A 249 7.79 30.28 0.54
C GLU A 249 7.42 31.57 -0.20
N GLN A 250 6.15 31.97 -0.15
CA GLN A 250 5.77 33.29 -0.66
C GLN A 250 6.19 34.40 0.33
N PRO A 251 6.77 35.52 -0.14
CA PRO A 251 7.13 36.64 0.73
C PRO A 251 5.90 37.23 1.42
N ARG A 252 5.92 37.30 2.76
CA ARG A 252 4.86 37.91 3.58
C ARG A 252 5.43 39.00 4.50
N PRO A 253 4.69 40.08 4.77
CA PRO A 253 5.08 41.04 5.78
C PRO A 253 5.16 40.34 7.14
N ALA A 254 6.33 40.35 7.77
CA ALA A 254 6.48 39.87 9.14
C ALA A 254 6.12 41.01 10.10
N THR A 255 5.23 40.74 11.06
CA THR A 255 4.96 41.65 12.17
C THR A 255 5.90 41.31 13.33
N GLY A 256 6.81 42.23 13.64
CA GLY A 256 7.58 42.22 14.88
C GLY A 256 6.87 43.11 15.88
N GLY A 257 6.21 42.51 16.87
CA GLY A 257 5.37 43.23 17.84
C GLY A 257 5.59 42.77 19.28
N ASP A 258 4.73 43.23 20.18
CA ASP A 258 4.80 42.96 21.62
C ASP A 258 4.79 41.45 21.93
N ALA A 259 3.95 40.68 21.23
CA ALA A 259 3.86 39.24 21.39
C ALA A 259 5.19 38.50 21.16
N LEU A 260 6.03 38.96 20.21
CA LEU A 260 7.35 38.37 19.98
C LEU A 260 8.31 38.69 21.13
N ARG A 261 8.23 39.91 21.67
CA ARG A 261 9.06 40.34 22.81
C ARG A 261 8.69 39.55 24.06
N ASP A 262 7.40 39.37 24.32
CA ASP A 262 6.89 38.62 25.46
C ASP A 262 7.29 37.14 25.38
N LEU A 263 7.14 36.52 24.21
CA LEU A 263 7.57 35.14 23.98
C LEU A 263 9.08 34.98 24.16
N ALA A 264 9.90 35.86 23.60
CA ALA A 264 11.35 35.83 23.75
C ALA A 264 11.79 36.02 25.22
N ALA A 265 11.12 36.90 25.97
CA ALA A 265 11.39 37.09 27.40
C ALA A 265 11.04 35.85 28.23
N GLN A 266 9.93 35.19 27.90
CA GLN A 266 9.54 33.93 28.55
C GLN A 266 10.56 32.82 28.26
N LEU A 267 10.98 32.64 27.01
CA LEU A 267 11.99 31.64 26.64
C LEU A 267 13.29 31.82 27.42
N ARG A 268 13.78 33.06 27.58
CA ARG A 268 14.97 33.34 28.40
C ARG A 268 14.76 33.04 29.88
N THR A 269 13.57 33.33 30.40
CA THR A 269 13.20 33.01 31.80
C THR A 269 13.23 31.51 32.03
N ASP A 270 12.76 30.74 31.05
CA ASP A 270 12.72 29.27 31.09
C ASP A 270 14.07 28.62 30.73
N GLY A 271 15.09 29.41 30.36
CA GLY A 271 16.39 28.90 29.93
C GLY A 271 16.36 28.17 28.58
N VAL A 272 15.43 28.52 27.70
CA VAL A 272 15.27 27.94 26.36
C VAL A 272 15.90 28.87 25.32
N ASP A 273 17.02 28.45 24.77
CA ASP A 273 17.77 29.21 23.76
C ASP A 273 17.07 29.26 22.40
N VAL A 274 16.50 28.13 21.97
CA VAL A 274 15.83 27.99 20.67
C VAL A 274 14.52 27.25 20.83
N LEU A 275 13.44 27.82 20.31
CA LEU A 275 12.13 27.19 20.21
C LEU A 275 11.81 26.93 18.73
N THR A 276 11.58 25.66 18.36
CA THR A 276 11.00 25.27 17.07
C THR A 276 9.63 24.67 17.32
N VAL A 277 8.62 25.20 16.63
CA VAL A 277 7.24 24.72 16.78
C VAL A 277 6.50 24.64 15.46
N GLN A 278 5.60 23.66 15.38
CA GLN A 278 4.62 23.52 14.32
C GLN A 278 3.21 23.63 14.92
N TRP A 279 2.31 24.26 14.19
CA TRP A 279 0.88 24.27 14.51
C TRP A 279 0.26 22.88 14.26
N GLY A 280 -0.38 22.30 15.29
CA GLY A 280 -0.76 20.87 15.29
C GLY A 280 -2.12 20.53 15.92
N PRO A 281 -2.59 19.27 15.75
CA PRO A 281 -4.01 18.87 15.85
C PRO A 281 -4.63 18.78 17.24
N HIS A 282 -3.87 18.96 18.33
CA HIS A 282 -4.41 18.73 19.67
C HIS A 282 -5.04 20.00 20.23
N TYR A 283 -6.29 20.28 19.86
CA TYR A 283 -7.01 21.51 20.23
C TYR A 283 -6.48 22.74 19.47
N ARG A 284 -7.33 23.76 19.32
CA ARG A 284 -7.06 24.97 18.51
C ARG A 284 -5.78 25.74 18.90
N THR A 285 -5.16 25.37 20.03
CA THR A 285 -3.96 26.00 20.61
C THR A 285 -2.75 25.07 20.74
N ALA A 286 -2.77 23.83 20.25
CA ALA A 286 -1.58 22.99 20.36
C ALA A 286 -0.53 23.31 19.31
N PHE A 287 0.63 23.69 19.81
CA PHE A 287 1.87 23.60 19.08
C PHE A 287 2.60 22.32 19.51
N ARG A 288 3.41 21.78 18.60
CA ARG A 288 4.34 20.70 18.92
C ARG A 288 5.76 21.16 18.65
N THR A 289 6.70 20.71 19.47
CA THR A 289 8.13 20.86 19.21
C THR A 289 8.59 19.84 18.17
N GLU A 290 9.81 20.01 17.65
CA GLU A 290 10.43 19.06 16.71
C GLU A 290 10.55 17.63 17.28
N SER A 291 10.74 17.50 18.60
CA SER A 291 10.74 16.22 19.32
C SER A 291 9.34 15.59 19.47
N GLY A 292 8.29 16.27 18.99
CA GLY A 292 6.90 15.83 19.07
C GLY A 292 6.21 16.13 20.41
N GLN A 293 6.89 16.81 21.34
CA GLN A 293 6.29 17.22 22.62
C GLN A 293 5.26 18.33 22.39
N GLN A 294 4.15 18.27 23.12
CA GLN A 294 3.16 19.35 23.08
C GLN A 294 3.68 20.56 23.85
N VAL A 295 3.47 21.75 23.29
CA VAL A 295 3.67 23.02 24.00
C VAL A 295 2.41 23.31 24.80
N THR A 296 2.56 23.52 26.11
CA THR A 296 1.43 23.68 27.03
C THR A 296 1.62 24.88 27.96
N GLY A 297 0.53 25.31 28.61
CA GLY A 297 0.57 26.35 29.64
C GLY A 297 0.91 27.75 29.08
N PRO A 298 1.55 28.63 29.87
CA PRO A 298 1.82 30.01 29.47
C PRO A 298 2.61 30.15 28.16
N LEU A 299 3.51 29.20 27.87
CA LEU A 299 4.25 29.20 26.62
C LEU A 299 3.34 28.98 25.40
N ALA A 300 2.34 28.10 25.51
CA ALA A 300 1.37 27.87 24.44
C ALA A 300 0.51 29.12 24.18
N ASP A 301 0.13 29.83 25.24
CA ASP A 301 -0.64 31.08 25.13
C ASP A 301 0.17 32.17 24.42
N LEU A 302 1.46 32.32 24.74
CA LEU A 302 2.35 33.28 24.09
C LEU A 302 2.61 32.96 22.61
N VAL A 303 2.84 31.68 22.28
CA VAL A 303 2.98 31.25 20.88
C VAL A 303 1.68 31.47 20.11
N THR A 304 0.52 31.21 20.74
CA THR A 304 -0.80 31.52 20.16
C THR A 304 -0.95 33.01 19.91
N ALA A 305 -0.64 33.86 20.90
CA ALA A 305 -0.73 35.31 20.77
C ALA A 305 0.14 35.85 19.63
N LEU A 306 1.37 35.32 19.47
CA LEU A 306 2.23 35.66 18.34
C LEU A 306 1.62 35.21 16.99
N ARG A 307 1.07 33.98 16.93
CA ARG A 307 0.41 33.48 15.72
C ARG A 307 -0.78 34.33 15.29
N GLU A 308 -1.58 34.79 16.26
CA GLU A 308 -2.72 35.68 16.02
C GLU A 308 -2.27 37.09 15.62
N ALA A 309 -1.21 37.63 16.23
CA ALA A 309 -0.64 38.92 15.86
C ALA A 309 -0.06 38.92 14.43
N ASP A 310 0.49 37.78 13.99
CA ASP A 310 1.00 37.58 12.63
C ASP A 310 -0.08 37.19 11.61
N ALA A 311 -1.34 37.04 12.04
CA ALA A 311 -2.43 36.65 11.17
C ALA A 311 -2.77 37.78 10.18
N ALA A 312 -2.74 37.48 8.89
CA ALA A 312 -3.18 38.38 7.85
C ALA A 312 -4.49 37.85 7.22
N PRO A 313 -5.53 38.71 7.02
CA PRO A 313 -6.82 38.26 6.48
C PRO A 313 -6.71 37.54 5.13
N ASP A 314 -5.79 37.97 4.27
CA ASP A 314 -5.66 37.42 2.93
C ASP A 314 -4.71 36.22 2.85
N SER A 315 -3.60 36.26 3.60
CA SER A 315 -2.46 35.36 3.44
C SER A 315 -2.32 34.32 4.54
N GLY A 316 -3.21 34.36 5.54
CA GLY A 316 -3.26 33.40 6.64
C GLY A 316 -2.16 33.61 7.68
N ARG A 317 -1.91 32.55 8.43
CA ARG A 317 -0.96 32.45 9.55
C ARG A 317 0.16 31.48 9.18
N TRP A 318 1.27 31.57 9.91
CA TRP A 318 2.38 30.63 9.75
C TRP A 318 1.99 29.22 10.22
N LEU A 319 2.63 28.22 9.61
CA LEU A 319 2.51 26.80 9.94
C LEU A 319 3.65 26.34 10.86
N TYR A 320 4.84 26.91 10.65
CA TYR A 320 6.03 26.65 11.45
C TYR A 320 6.67 27.95 11.93
N LEU A 321 7.23 27.91 13.12
CA LEU A 321 7.93 29.01 13.77
C LEU A 321 9.24 28.50 14.38
N ARG A 322 10.32 29.23 14.15
CA ARG A 322 11.58 29.08 14.88
C ARG A 322 11.99 30.41 15.49
N ILE A 323 12.28 30.41 16.78
CA ILE A 323 12.77 31.58 17.51
C ILE A 323 14.10 31.22 18.16
N ASP A 324 15.10 32.06 17.93
CA ASP A 324 16.38 32.06 18.64
C ASP A 324 16.39 33.24 19.62
N ALA A 325 16.43 32.94 20.92
CA ALA A 325 16.35 33.90 22.02
C ALA A 325 17.70 34.13 22.73
N THR A 326 18.80 33.59 22.18
CA THR A 326 20.15 33.65 22.78
C THR A 326 20.71 35.08 22.90
N GLY A 327 20.34 35.96 21.97
CA GLY A 327 20.78 37.35 21.91
C GLY A 327 19.85 38.34 22.62
N PRO A 328 20.26 39.62 22.72
CA PRO A 328 19.38 40.71 23.21
C PRO A 328 18.15 40.87 22.32
N ASP A 329 18.34 40.69 21.02
CA ASP A 329 17.28 40.67 20.01
C ASP A 329 17.00 39.23 19.59
N ALA A 330 15.73 38.83 19.64
CA ALA A 330 15.32 37.50 19.20
C ALA A 330 15.26 37.44 17.66
N VAL A 331 15.81 36.37 17.09
CA VAL A 331 15.71 36.10 15.65
C VAL A 331 14.54 35.16 15.41
N VAL A 332 13.59 35.57 14.56
CA VAL A 332 12.40 34.80 14.24
C VAL A 332 12.38 34.39 12.78
N GLN A 333 12.09 33.10 12.53
CA GLN A 333 11.85 32.54 11.21
C GLN A 333 10.45 31.94 11.18
N ARG A 334 9.73 32.18 10.08
CA ARG A 334 8.36 31.70 9.86
C ARG A 334 8.29 30.98 8.53
N ALA A 335 7.52 29.90 8.48
CA ALA A 335 7.16 29.25 7.23
C ALA A 335 5.64 29.11 7.18
N TYR A 336 5.04 29.62 6.11
CA TYR A 336 3.59 29.62 5.89
C TYR A 336 3.18 28.60 4.83
N ASP A 337 4.09 28.27 3.91
CA ASP A 337 3.79 27.50 2.71
C ASP A 337 4.60 26.22 2.56
N HIS A 338 5.60 25.99 3.41
CA HIS A 338 6.52 24.88 3.24
C HIS A 338 6.92 24.27 4.59
N ALA A 339 7.41 23.03 4.57
CA ALA A 339 8.05 22.40 5.70
C ALA A 339 9.54 22.79 5.67
N PRO A 340 10.01 23.69 6.56
CA PRO A 340 11.34 24.24 6.46
C PRO A 340 12.42 23.21 6.80
N SER A 341 13.63 23.37 6.26
CA SER A 341 14.73 22.40 6.45
C SER A 341 15.20 22.24 7.89
N TRP A 342 14.87 23.20 8.77
CA TRP A 342 15.12 23.16 10.21
C TRP A 342 14.04 22.43 11.00
N TRP A 343 13.01 21.89 10.34
CA TRP A 343 11.96 21.06 10.92
C TRP A 343 12.11 19.62 10.43
N GLN A 344 12.70 18.75 11.25
CA GLN A 344 12.98 17.35 10.89
C GLN A 344 12.38 16.40 11.93
N PRO A 345 11.03 16.31 12.02
CA PRO A 345 10.40 15.44 12.99
C PRO A 345 10.68 13.97 12.67
N PRO A 346 10.71 13.09 13.67
CA PRO A 346 10.95 11.67 13.45
C PRO A 346 9.80 10.95 12.71
N TYR A 347 8.61 11.56 12.62
CA TYR A 347 7.41 11.04 11.95
C TYR A 347 6.60 12.19 11.32
N PRO A 348 5.69 11.93 10.35
CA PRO A 348 4.86 12.97 9.79
C PRO A 348 4.01 13.63 10.87
N THR A 349 4.01 14.96 10.91
CA THR A 349 3.33 15.72 11.97
C THR A 349 2.21 16.60 11.46
N VAL A 350 2.03 16.67 10.14
CA VAL A 350 0.99 17.50 9.53
C VAL A 350 -0.41 16.93 9.80
N SER A 351 -1.34 17.81 10.16
CA SER A 351 -2.77 17.47 10.26
C SER A 351 -3.49 17.99 9.02
N LEU A 352 -4.02 17.07 8.21
CA LEU A 352 -4.76 17.41 6.98
C LEU A 352 -5.95 18.33 7.27
N ALA A 353 -6.72 18.05 8.33
CA ALA A 353 -7.87 18.86 8.73
C ALA A 353 -7.47 20.31 9.08
N LEU A 354 -6.37 20.49 9.83
CA LEU A 354 -5.87 21.81 10.17
C LEU A 354 -5.32 22.55 8.94
N LEU A 355 -4.57 21.87 8.08
CA LEU A 355 -4.10 22.46 6.84
C LEU A 355 -5.27 22.89 5.94
N ARG A 356 -6.37 22.12 5.89
CA ARG A 356 -7.60 22.51 5.18
C ARG A 356 -8.20 23.78 5.76
N GLU A 357 -8.38 23.85 7.08
CA GLU A 357 -8.93 25.03 7.76
C GLU A 357 -8.09 26.28 7.48
N GLU A 358 -6.77 26.17 7.66
CA GLU A 358 -5.84 27.29 7.47
C GLU A 358 -5.78 27.74 6.02
N THR A 359 -5.75 26.82 5.05
CA THR A 359 -5.64 27.17 3.63
C THR A 359 -6.97 27.65 3.03
N ALA A 360 -8.10 27.17 3.55
CA ALA A 360 -9.43 27.66 3.18
C ALA A 360 -9.63 29.13 3.58
N ALA A 361 -9.04 29.55 4.70
CA ALA A 361 -9.07 30.94 5.17
C ALA A 361 -8.23 31.90 4.29
N ARG A 362 -7.31 31.38 3.47
CA ARG A 362 -6.48 32.19 2.55
C ARG A 362 -7.21 32.50 1.26
N THR A 363 -6.96 33.68 0.71
CA THR A 363 -7.32 34.00 -0.68
C THR A 363 -6.52 33.15 -1.67
N GLU A 364 -7.07 32.89 -2.86
CA GLU A 364 -6.50 31.95 -3.84
C GLU A 364 -5.02 32.21 -4.16
N ARG A 365 -4.61 33.47 -4.32
CA ARG A 365 -3.22 33.87 -4.59
C ARG A 365 -2.21 33.42 -3.53
N TRP A 366 -2.65 33.23 -2.29
CA TRP A 366 -1.81 32.86 -1.14
C TRP A 366 -1.92 31.37 -0.78
N ARG A 367 -2.64 30.58 -1.58
CA ARG A 367 -2.73 29.12 -1.40
C ARG A 367 -1.54 28.47 -2.11
N PRO A 368 -0.70 27.69 -1.40
CA PRO A 368 0.35 26.92 -2.03
C PRO A 368 -0.19 25.88 -3.03
N LEU A 369 0.61 25.48 -4.00
CA LEU A 369 0.20 24.47 -4.99
C LEU A 369 -0.13 23.11 -4.37
N TRP A 370 0.52 22.74 -3.26
CA TRP A 370 0.23 21.49 -2.55
C TRP A 370 -1.17 21.47 -1.92
N THR A 371 -1.88 22.59 -1.83
CA THR A 371 -3.25 22.61 -1.28
C THR A 371 -4.24 21.77 -2.09
N ALA A 372 -3.97 21.52 -3.37
CA ALA A 372 -4.74 20.56 -4.16
C ALA A 372 -4.68 19.13 -3.58
N LEU A 373 -3.60 18.79 -2.88
CA LEU A 373 -3.44 17.49 -2.21
C LEU A 373 -4.23 17.38 -0.90
N LEU A 374 -4.89 18.45 -0.46
CA LEU A 374 -5.78 18.40 0.69
C LEU A 374 -7.19 17.94 0.33
N ASP A 375 -7.54 17.81 -0.96
CA ASP A 375 -8.87 17.38 -1.36
C ASP A 375 -9.21 15.99 -0.77
N GLU A 376 -10.37 15.90 -0.13
CA GLU A 376 -10.87 14.68 0.51
C GLU A 376 -11.27 13.64 -0.53
N SER A 377 -11.62 14.06 -1.76
CA SER A 377 -11.93 13.13 -2.83
C SER A 377 -10.73 12.29 -3.25
N LEU A 378 -9.50 12.75 -2.97
CA LEU A 378 -8.28 12.02 -3.32
C LEU A 378 -8.19 10.65 -2.63
N ALA A 379 -8.85 10.46 -1.48
CA ALA A 379 -8.95 9.15 -0.85
C ALA A 379 -9.66 8.11 -1.74
N VAL A 380 -10.52 8.58 -2.66
CA VAL A 380 -11.23 7.75 -3.64
C VAL A 380 -10.59 7.84 -5.01
N THR A 381 -10.18 9.03 -5.44
CA THR A 381 -9.68 9.27 -6.80
C THR A 381 -8.19 8.99 -6.95
N GLY A 382 -7.43 8.87 -5.87
CA GLY A 382 -5.97 8.72 -5.88
C GLY A 382 -5.22 9.98 -6.33
N VAL A 383 -3.90 9.87 -6.45
CA VAL A 383 -2.98 10.95 -6.89
C VAL A 383 -2.26 10.59 -8.20
N PRO A 384 -1.77 11.58 -8.96
CA PRO A 384 -0.95 11.30 -10.14
C PRO A 384 0.33 10.49 -9.81
N PRO A 385 0.73 9.52 -10.66
CA PRO A 385 1.89 8.66 -10.43
C PRO A 385 3.22 9.39 -10.18
N HIS A 386 3.43 10.56 -10.79
CA HIS A 386 4.65 11.35 -10.60
C HIS A 386 4.76 11.97 -9.19
N LEU A 387 3.68 11.95 -8.41
CA LEU A 387 3.66 12.32 -7.00
C LEU A 387 3.85 11.11 -6.08
N CYS A 388 3.83 9.89 -6.60
CA CYS A 388 4.09 8.70 -5.80
C CYS A 388 5.57 8.51 -5.59
N ARG A 389 5.90 7.81 -4.51
CA ARG A 389 7.30 7.51 -4.21
C ARG A 389 7.75 6.37 -5.13
N VAL A 390 8.77 6.67 -5.92
CA VAL A 390 9.47 5.69 -6.74
C VAL A 390 10.88 5.58 -6.18
N ALA A 391 11.49 4.38 -6.21
CA ALA A 391 12.92 4.28 -5.90
C ALA A 391 13.67 5.34 -6.75
N PRO A 392 14.59 6.14 -6.17
CA PRO A 392 15.48 6.93 -7.00
C PRO A 392 16.13 5.95 -7.96
N ALA A 393 16.11 6.26 -9.26
CA ALA A 393 16.81 5.44 -10.23
C ALA A 393 18.25 5.29 -9.72
N SER A 394 18.65 4.07 -9.35
CA SER A 394 20.02 3.81 -8.94
C SER A 394 20.90 4.50 -9.97
N PRO A 395 21.83 5.39 -9.57
CA PRO A 395 22.67 6.08 -10.52
C PRO A 395 23.31 4.99 -11.36
N SER A 396 22.85 4.89 -12.61
CA SER A 396 23.32 3.88 -13.54
C SER A 396 24.84 3.92 -13.46
N ALA A 397 25.48 2.76 -13.44
CA ALA A 397 26.93 2.62 -13.55
C ALA A 397 27.40 3.12 -14.94
N ALA A 398 27.08 4.36 -15.28
CA ALA A 398 27.59 5.13 -16.38
C ALA A 398 28.97 5.63 -15.93
N ARG A 399 29.97 4.77 -16.13
CA ARG A 399 31.38 5.05 -16.47
C ARG A 399 32.27 3.90 -16.00
N GLN A 400 32.35 2.85 -16.81
CA GLN A 400 33.62 2.20 -17.13
C GLN A 400 33.59 1.86 -18.62
N GLY A 401 33.89 2.87 -19.43
CA GLY A 401 34.22 2.74 -20.84
C GLY A 401 35.63 3.30 -21.04
#